data_AF-A0A176YXG5-F1
#
_entry.id   AF-A0A176YXG5-F1
#
_cell.length_a   1.000
_cell.length_b   1.000
_cell.length_c   1.000
_cell.angle_alpha   90.00
_cell.angle_beta   90.00
_cell.angle_gamma   90.00
#
_symmetry.space_group_name_H-M   'P 1'
#
loop_
_entity.id
_entity.type
_entity.pdbx_description
1 polymer ?
#
loop_
_entity_poly.entity_id
_entity_poly.type
_entity_poly.pdbx_seq_one_letter_code
_entity_poly.pdbx_strand_id
1 'polypeptide(L)'
;MLIPSAAYAVECVNGGAGGASAGSDFGIANSTACGNVASANGQASTAFGYLAGAGGDSSVAIGAQSSSQGTGGVAIGPSSTASGYSSTATGPGSTARGSYSSAFGFGSTATGNESTALGVNAQASGANSIAIGGNQATAPGNAAFASGTNAIAIGNGAQAPAANSVAIGSGSVASAPNTVSFGSSGNERRLTNVAAGIAPTDAVNVSQLNSFASGWTAGLQNQINTNQTEARAGIALALASSALQYDPRPGKLSVAAAVGNFRGQSALASGLGYAISSQWRVNASFTATPQVNQYGAAIGSSWTLN
;
A
#
# COMPACT_ATOMS: atom_id res chain seq x y z
N MET A 1 -20.64 -55.27 44.71
CA MET A 1 -21.95 -54.96 44.10
C MET A 1 -21.77 -53.65 43.33
N LEU A 2 -21.44 -53.75 42.04
CA LEU A 2 -21.27 -52.59 41.16
C LEU A 2 -22.65 -52.24 40.62
N ILE A 3 -23.13 -51.04 40.97
CA ILE A 3 -24.34 -50.47 40.40
C ILE A 3 -23.98 -50.06 38.97
N PRO A 4 -24.63 -50.57 37.91
CA PRO A 4 -24.36 -50.10 36.57
C PRO A 4 -24.80 -48.64 36.47
N SER A 5 -23.91 -47.76 36.01
CA SER A 5 -24.26 -46.38 35.67
C SER A 5 -25.35 -46.41 34.60
N ALA A 6 -26.57 -46.02 34.95
CA ALA A 6 -27.64 -45.85 33.97
C ALA A 6 -27.19 -44.80 32.94
N ALA A 7 -26.91 -45.24 31.72
CA ALA A 7 -26.81 -44.33 30.59
C ALA A 7 -28.20 -43.70 30.41
N TYR A 8 -28.33 -42.42 30.77
CA TYR A 8 -29.55 -41.66 30.54
C TYR A 8 -29.70 -41.49 29.03
N ALA A 9 -30.76 -42.05 28.46
CA ALA A 9 -31.05 -41.90 27.04
C ALA A 9 -31.23 -40.41 26.73
N VAL A 10 -30.67 -39.95 25.60
CA VAL A 10 -30.96 -38.61 25.08
C VAL A 10 -32.41 -38.62 24.62
N GLU A 11 -33.29 -37.93 25.35
CA GLU A 11 -34.65 -37.68 24.90
C GLU A 11 -34.63 -36.66 23.76
N CYS A 12 -35.28 -37.02 22.66
CA CYS A 12 -35.55 -36.14 21.54
C CYS A 12 -37.06 -35.93 21.44
N VAL A 13 -37.49 -34.68 21.39
CA VAL A 13 -38.87 -34.27 21.16
C VAL A 13 -38.96 -33.70 19.75
N ASN A 14 -39.94 -34.17 18.97
CA ASN A 14 -40.27 -33.60 17.67
C ASN A 14 -41.59 -32.85 17.77
N GLY A 15 -41.61 -31.59 17.32
CA GLY A 15 -42.80 -30.77 17.18
C GLY A 15 -43.63 -31.22 15.98
N GLY A 16 -44.59 -32.11 16.20
CA GLY A 16 -45.62 -32.45 15.21
C GLY A 16 -46.78 -31.46 15.24
N ALA A 17 -47.50 -31.33 14.12
CA ALA A 17 -48.84 -30.75 14.10
C ALA A 17 -49.81 -31.71 14.83
N GLY A 18 -49.74 -31.73 16.16
CA GLY A 18 -50.56 -32.55 17.05
C GLY A 18 -49.78 -33.51 17.96
N GLY A 19 -49.87 -33.28 19.27
CA GLY A 19 -49.63 -34.28 20.34
C GLY A 19 -48.26 -34.25 21.04
N ALA A 20 -48.28 -34.02 22.37
CA ALA A 20 -47.16 -33.97 23.34
C ALA A 20 -46.37 -35.31 23.46
N SER A 21 -45.22 -35.49 24.15
CA SER A 21 -44.46 -34.90 25.28
C SER A 21 -43.05 -35.58 25.29
N ALA A 22 -41.95 -35.10 25.88
CA ALA A 22 -41.75 -34.69 27.28
C ALA A 22 -40.54 -33.74 27.50
N GLY A 23 -40.63 -32.86 28.50
CA GLY A 23 -39.49 -32.14 29.08
C GLY A 23 -39.54 -30.62 28.99
N SER A 24 -39.55 -30.05 27.78
CA SER A 24 -39.66 -28.60 27.56
C SER A 24 -39.94 -28.27 26.09
N ASP A 25 -40.98 -27.48 25.88
CA ASP A 25 -41.34 -26.68 24.70
C ASP A 25 -42.42 -27.12 23.69
N PHE A 26 -43.12 -26.05 23.30
CA PHE A 26 -44.46 -25.83 22.75
C PHE A 26 -44.61 -26.22 21.28
N GLY A 27 -45.78 -26.74 20.89
CA GLY A 27 -46.71 -26.19 19.86
C GLY A 27 -46.27 -25.74 18.45
N ILE A 28 -45.00 -25.75 18.06
CA ILE A 28 -44.50 -25.24 16.77
C ILE A 28 -44.17 -26.39 15.82
N ALA A 29 -44.64 -26.26 14.58
CA ALA A 29 -44.51 -27.30 13.58
C ALA A 29 -43.06 -27.51 13.14
N ASN A 30 -42.66 -28.78 13.02
CA ASN A 30 -41.41 -29.27 12.45
C ASN A 30 -40.14 -28.94 13.24
N SER A 31 -40.23 -28.64 14.54
CA SER A 31 -39.04 -28.43 15.38
C SER A 31 -38.50 -29.75 15.97
N THR A 32 -37.21 -29.80 16.28
CA THR A 32 -36.58 -30.95 16.97
C THR A 32 -35.73 -30.45 18.13
N ALA A 33 -35.98 -30.92 19.34
CA ALA A 33 -35.16 -30.64 20.53
C ALA A 33 -34.65 -31.95 21.14
N CYS A 34 -33.33 -32.11 21.21
CA CYS A 34 -32.67 -33.31 21.74
C CYS A 34 -31.68 -32.94 22.86
N GLY A 35 -31.87 -33.49 24.06
CA GLY A 35 -30.98 -33.26 25.21
C GLY A 35 -31.68 -32.64 26.41
N ASN A 36 -31.06 -32.74 27.58
CA ASN A 36 -31.62 -32.23 28.82
C ASN A 36 -31.76 -30.70 28.76
N VAL A 37 -33.00 -30.21 28.89
CA VAL A 37 -33.38 -28.78 28.80
C VAL A 37 -33.02 -28.16 27.43
N ALA A 38 -32.98 -28.97 26.37
CA ALA A 38 -32.93 -28.43 25.01
C ALA A 38 -34.27 -27.80 24.64
N SER A 39 -34.24 -26.72 23.87
CA SER A 39 -35.41 -25.93 23.49
C SER A 39 -35.33 -25.56 22.00
N ALA A 40 -36.34 -25.93 21.23
CA ALA A 40 -36.46 -25.61 19.81
C ALA A 40 -37.73 -24.77 19.60
N ASN A 41 -37.61 -23.45 19.86
CA ASN A 41 -38.68 -22.46 19.92
C ASN A 41 -39.01 -21.76 18.59
N GLY A 42 -38.30 -22.07 17.50
CA GLY A 42 -38.60 -21.58 16.16
C GLY A 42 -39.31 -22.61 15.30
N GLN A 43 -40.11 -22.17 14.32
CA GLN A 43 -40.67 -23.08 13.32
C GLN A 43 -39.54 -23.77 12.55
N ALA A 44 -39.62 -25.08 12.33
CA ALA A 44 -38.58 -25.85 11.64
C ALA A 44 -37.16 -25.73 12.27
N SER A 45 -37.06 -25.42 13.56
CA SER A 45 -35.77 -25.26 14.23
C SER A 45 -35.23 -26.59 14.81
N THR A 46 -33.92 -26.68 14.99
CA THR A 46 -33.25 -27.87 15.54
C THR A 46 -32.34 -27.49 16.69
N ALA A 47 -32.56 -28.03 17.88
CA ALA A 47 -31.70 -27.89 19.05
C ALA A 47 -31.16 -29.26 19.49
N PHE A 48 -29.85 -29.42 19.60
CA PHE A 48 -29.20 -30.66 20.03
C PHE A 48 -28.10 -30.37 21.07
N GLY A 49 -28.27 -30.83 22.31
CA GLY A 49 -27.31 -30.70 23.41
C GLY A 49 -27.93 -30.21 24.72
N TYR A 50 -27.20 -30.36 25.83
CA TYR A 50 -27.61 -29.81 27.13
C TYR A 50 -27.80 -28.29 27.05
N LEU A 51 -28.99 -27.77 27.38
CA LEU A 51 -29.34 -26.35 27.27
C LEU A 51 -29.15 -25.74 25.85
N ALA A 52 -29.19 -26.54 24.79
CA ALA A 52 -29.19 -26.00 23.43
C ALA A 52 -30.51 -25.27 23.15
N GLY A 53 -30.45 -24.04 22.62
CA GLY A 53 -31.62 -23.20 22.35
C GLY A 53 -31.67 -22.76 20.89
N ALA A 54 -32.65 -23.23 20.13
CA ALA A 54 -32.93 -22.82 18.75
C ALA A 54 -34.24 -22.02 18.69
N GLY A 55 -34.17 -20.72 19.01
CA GLY A 55 -35.34 -19.84 19.13
C GLY A 55 -35.74 -19.10 17.84
N GLY A 56 -34.89 -19.06 16.82
CA GLY A 56 -35.24 -18.48 15.52
C GLY A 56 -35.91 -19.49 14.58
N ASP A 57 -36.80 -19.03 13.70
CA ASP A 57 -37.37 -19.89 12.65
C ASP A 57 -36.27 -20.44 11.74
N SER A 58 -36.36 -21.72 11.38
CA SER A 58 -35.35 -22.46 10.60
C SER A 58 -33.94 -22.40 11.21
N SER A 59 -33.81 -22.14 12.51
CA SER A 59 -32.52 -22.04 13.17
C SER A 59 -31.99 -23.40 13.63
N VAL A 60 -30.67 -23.52 13.72
CA VAL A 60 -29.97 -24.73 14.16
C VAL A 60 -29.05 -24.38 15.33
N ALA A 61 -29.17 -25.09 16.46
CA ALA A 61 -28.30 -24.97 17.62
C ALA A 61 -27.79 -26.37 18.01
N ILE A 62 -26.50 -26.65 17.82
CA ILE A 62 -25.88 -27.95 18.10
C ILE A 62 -24.69 -27.75 19.03
N GLY A 63 -24.76 -28.31 20.24
CA GLY A 63 -23.72 -28.21 21.27
C GLY A 63 -24.31 -27.75 22.61
N ALA A 64 -23.63 -28.10 23.70
CA ALA A 64 -24.05 -27.69 25.04
C ALA A 64 -24.11 -26.16 25.15
N GLN A 65 -25.23 -25.60 25.60
CA GLN A 65 -25.47 -24.15 25.70
C GLN A 65 -25.34 -23.38 24.37
N SER A 66 -25.40 -24.06 23.23
CA SER A 66 -25.48 -23.38 21.94
C SER A 66 -26.79 -22.60 21.84
N SER A 67 -26.77 -21.39 21.26
CA SER A 67 -27.95 -20.53 21.15
C SER A 67 -28.05 -19.95 19.74
N SER A 68 -29.12 -20.30 19.04
CA SER A 68 -29.45 -19.79 17.72
C SER A 68 -30.80 -19.07 17.72
N GLN A 69 -30.74 -17.75 17.93
CA GLN A 69 -31.90 -16.87 18.11
C GLN A 69 -32.31 -16.12 16.84
N GLY A 70 -31.40 -16.02 15.86
CA GLY A 70 -31.73 -15.41 14.57
C GLY A 70 -32.53 -16.35 13.67
N THR A 71 -33.49 -15.82 12.91
CA THR A 71 -34.16 -16.57 11.83
C THR A 71 -33.13 -17.05 10.82
N GLY A 72 -33.11 -18.35 10.51
CA GLY A 72 -32.10 -19.00 9.68
C GLY A 72 -30.71 -19.06 10.31
N GLY A 73 -30.59 -18.76 11.61
CA GLY A 73 -29.32 -18.75 12.32
C GLY A 73 -28.76 -20.16 12.54
N VAL A 74 -27.45 -20.31 12.51
CA VAL A 74 -26.77 -21.60 12.74
C VAL A 74 -25.71 -21.44 13.82
N ALA A 75 -25.89 -22.05 14.97
CA ALA A 75 -24.94 -22.09 16.08
C ALA A 75 -24.46 -23.53 16.31
N ILE A 76 -23.22 -23.85 15.93
CA ILE A 76 -22.65 -25.20 16.06
C ILE A 76 -21.37 -25.13 16.91
N GLY A 77 -21.46 -25.62 18.15
CA GLY A 77 -20.37 -25.69 19.11
C GLY A 77 -20.86 -25.43 20.54
N PRO A 78 -20.15 -25.92 21.57
CA PRO A 78 -20.47 -25.57 22.95
C PRO A 78 -20.43 -24.04 23.15
N SER A 79 -21.49 -23.48 23.73
CA SER A 79 -21.66 -22.04 23.97
C SER A 79 -21.56 -21.15 22.71
N SER A 80 -21.70 -21.70 21.50
CA SER A 80 -21.77 -20.88 20.28
C SER A 80 -23.07 -20.08 20.23
N THR A 81 -23.03 -18.83 19.75
CA THR A 81 -24.18 -17.94 19.69
C THR A 81 -24.38 -17.39 18.27
N ALA A 82 -25.53 -17.65 17.65
CA ALA A 82 -25.96 -17.04 16.39
C ALA A 82 -27.26 -16.26 16.62
N SER A 83 -27.16 -14.94 16.82
CA SER A 83 -28.31 -14.09 17.15
C SER A 83 -28.70 -13.09 16.05
N GLY A 84 -27.91 -12.99 14.99
CA GLY A 84 -28.23 -12.16 13.83
C GLY A 84 -29.14 -12.89 12.84
N TYR A 85 -29.91 -12.15 12.05
CA TYR A 85 -30.70 -12.74 10.97
C TYR A 85 -29.80 -13.50 9.99
N SER A 86 -30.07 -14.78 9.73
CA SER A 86 -29.26 -15.67 8.88
C SER A 86 -27.76 -15.68 9.25
N SER A 87 -27.41 -15.53 10.54
CA SER A 87 -26.02 -15.56 10.99
C SER A 87 -25.52 -16.98 11.25
N THR A 88 -24.23 -17.22 11.09
CA THR A 88 -23.61 -18.54 11.33
C THR A 88 -22.47 -18.42 12.33
N ALA A 89 -22.51 -19.16 13.42
CA ALA A 89 -21.45 -19.27 14.43
C ALA A 89 -21.06 -20.75 14.57
N THR A 90 -19.86 -21.12 14.12
CA THR A 90 -19.33 -22.49 14.23
C THR A 90 -18.01 -22.51 14.99
N GLY A 91 -17.97 -23.23 16.09
CA GLY A 91 -16.82 -23.36 16.99
C GLY A 91 -17.21 -23.06 18.44
N PRO A 92 -16.49 -23.64 19.44
CA PRO A 92 -16.83 -23.39 20.84
C PRO A 92 -16.69 -21.91 21.19
N GLY A 93 -17.72 -21.33 21.82
CA GLY A 93 -17.78 -19.91 22.17
C GLY A 93 -17.79 -18.93 20.98
N SER A 94 -17.95 -19.42 19.75
CA SER A 94 -18.10 -18.54 18.57
C SER A 94 -19.36 -17.69 18.67
N THR A 95 -19.34 -16.47 18.14
CA THR A 95 -20.42 -15.49 18.30
C THR A 95 -20.68 -14.76 16.98
N ALA A 96 -21.86 -14.92 16.39
CA ALA A 96 -22.31 -14.21 15.19
C ALA A 96 -23.58 -13.42 15.49
N ARG A 97 -23.45 -12.11 15.75
CA ARG A 97 -24.55 -11.22 16.15
C ARG A 97 -25.06 -10.28 15.06
N GLY A 98 -24.24 -10.01 14.04
CA GLY A 98 -24.65 -9.20 12.91
C GLY A 98 -25.60 -9.96 11.99
N SER A 99 -26.50 -9.24 11.31
CA SER A 99 -27.31 -9.87 10.26
C SER A 99 -26.40 -10.33 9.13
N TYR A 100 -26.61 -11.54 8.62
CA TYR A 100 -25.77 -12.21 7.62
C TYR A 100 -24.30 -12.40 8.05
N SER A 101 -23.99 -12.30 9.34
CA SER A 101 -22.61 -12.44 9.82
C SER A 101 -22.19 -13.90 9.98
N SER A 102 -20.89 -14.16 9.87
CA SER A 102 -20.32 -15.50 9.95
C SER A 102 -19.09 -15.53 10.86
N ALA A 103 -19.10 -16.38 11.88
CA ALA A 103 -18.00 -16.60 12.82
C ALA A 103 -17.58 -18.07 12.81
N PHE A 104 -16.33 -18.34 12.41
CA PHE A 104 -15.76 -19.69 12.32
C PHE A 104 -14.49 -19.80 13.17
N GLY A 105 -14.51 -20.63 14.20
CA GLY A 105 -13.39 -20.91 15.09
C GLY A 105 -13.70 -20.65 16.57
N PHE A 106 -12.87 -21.21 17.46
CA PHE A 106 -12.99 -21.02 18.92
C PHE A 106 -12.97 -19.52 19.27
N GLY A 107 -13.99 -19.03 19.97
CA GLY A 107 -14.08 -17.62 20.38
C GLY A 107 -14.15 -16.60 19.23
N SER A 108 -14.29 -17.04 17.98
CA SER A 108 -14.45 -16.12 16.83
C SER A 108 -15.70 -15.26 17.00
N THR A 109 -15.62 -13.98 16.64
CA THR A 109 -16.69 -13.01 16.90
C THR A 109 -16.96 -12.14 15.67
N ALA A 110 -18.16 -12.27 15.10
CA ALA A 110 -18.67 -11.49 13.97
C ALA A 110 -19.90 -10.68 14.40
N THR A 111 -19.68 -9.45 14.87
CA THR A 111 -20.75 -8.57 15.40
C THR A 111 -21.23 -7.50 14.42
N GLY A 112 -20.45 -7.20 13.38
CA GLY A 112 -20.89 -6.34 12.29
C GLY A 112 -21.90 -7.04 11.38
N ASN A 113 -22.84 -6.29 10.82
CA ASN A 113 -23.70 -6.83 9.76
C ASN A 113 -22.85 -7.23 8.55
N GLU A 114 -23.14 -8.36 7.94
CA GLU A 114 -22.42 -8.94 6.80
C GLU A 114 -20.93 -9.19 7.10
N SER A 115 -20.54 -9.25 8.37
CA SER A 115 -19.14 -9.43 8.75
C SER A 115 -18.74 -10.90 8.79
N THR A 116 -17.46 -11.19 8.51
CA THR A 116 -16.91 -12.55 8.55
C THR A 116 -15.68 -12.60 9.44
N ALA A 117 -15.72 -13.42 10.49
CA ALA A 117 -14.58 -13.72 11.35
C ALA A 117 -14.15 -15.19 11.17
N LEU A 118 -12.93 -15.42 10.72
CA LEU A 118 -12.36 -16.74 10.46
C LEU A 118 -11.05 -16.94 11.23
N GLY A 119 -11.08 -17.82 12.22
CA GLY A 119 -9.94 -18.18 13.05
C GLY A 119 -10.22 -18.04 14.55
N VAL A 120 -9.37 -18.68 15.36
CA VAL A 120 -9.44 -18.60 16.83
C VAL A 120 -9.37 -17.15 17.31
N ASN A 121 -10.40 -16.69 18.03
CA ASN A 121 -10.55 -15.33 18.54
C ASN A 121 -10.53 -14.21 17.46
N ALA A 122 -10.70 -14.53 16.17
CA ALA A 122 -10.81 -13.53 15.12
C ALA A 122 -12.04 -12.64 15.35
N GLN A 123 -11.92 -11.34 15.11
CA GLN A 123 -12.94 -10.36 15.46
C GLN A 123 -13.28 -9.44 14.27
N ALA A 124 -14.51 -9.55 13.76
CA ALA A 124 -15.04 -8.73 12.69
C ALA A 124 -16.25 -7.91 13.21
N SER A 125 -15.97 -6.71 13.71
CA SER A 125 -16.98 -5.85 14.37
C SER A 125 -17.50 -4.70 13.51
N GLY A 126 -16.78 -4.31 12.46
CA GLY A 126 -17.28 -3.37 11.45
C GLY A 126 -18.34 -4.01 10.55
N ALA A 127 -19.31 -3.23 10.07
CA ALA A 127 -20.21 -3.72 9.03
C ALA A 127 -19.41 -4.04 7.76
N ASN A 128 -19.77 -5.12 7.05
CA ASN A 128 -19.08 -5.60 5.85
C ASN A 128 -17.59 -5.95 6.11
N SER A 129 -17.18 -6.14 7.37
CA SER A 129 -15.77 -6.36 7.69
C SER A 129 -15.37 -7.83 7.63
N ILE A 130 -14.10 -8.09 7.32
CA ILE A 130 -13.54 -9.44 7.22
C ILE A 130 -12.30 -9.53 8.10
N ALA A 131 -12.29 -10.46 9.05
CA ALA A 131 -11.14 -10.77 9.89
C ALA A 131 -10.72 -12.23 9.69
N ILE A 132 -9.56 -12.46 9.09
CA ILE A 132 -9.00 -13.79 8.81
C ILE A 132 -7.67 -13.93 9.52
N GLY A 133 -7.59 -14.87 10.46
CA GLY A 133 -6.37 -15.14 11.22
C GLY A 133 -6.68 -15.17 12.72
N GLY A 134 -6.33 -16.28 13.36
CA GLY A 134 -6.55 -16.47 14.78
C GLY A 134 -5.29 -16.71 15.57
N ASN A 135 -5.38 -16.54 16.89
CA ASN A 135 -4.37 -16.96 17.86
C ASN A 135 -5.05 -17.61 19.06
N GLN A 136 -4.44 -18.68 19.59
CA GLN A 136 -4.80 -19.27 20.88
C GLN A 136 -4.47 -18.33 22.05
N ALA A 137 -3.57 -17.36 21.85
CA ALA A 137 -3.28 -16.32 22.83
C ALA A 137 -4.53 -15.45 23.06
N THR A 138 -5.08 -15.52 24.27
CA THR A 138 -6.26 -14.75 24.72
C THR A 138 -5.98 -13.27 24.96
N ALA A 139 -4.74 -12.82 24.79
CA ALA A 139 -4.39 -11.42 24.94
C ALA A 139 -4.96 -10.58 23.76
N PRO A 140 -5.58 -9.42 24.05
CA PRO A 140 -6.05 -8.49 23.02
C PRO A 140 -4.95 -8.16 22.01
N GLY A 141 -5.29 -8.11 20.71
CA GLY A 141 -4.36 -7.76 19.63
C GLY A 141 -3.60 -8.93 18.99
N ASN A 142 -3.82 -10.17 19.44
CA ASN A 142 -3.15 -11.35 18.83
C ASN A 142 -3.94 -12.00 17.69
N ALA A 143 -5.25 -11.80 17.59
CA ALA A 143 -6.06 -12.30 16.48
C ALA A 143 -6.33 -11.18 15.46
N ALA A 144 -6.77 -11.54 14.25
CA ALA A 144 -7.19 -10.56 13.26
C ALA A 144 -8.37 -9.74 13.81
N PHE A 145 -8.31 -8.42 13.65
CA PHE A 145 -9.32 -7.48 14.15
C PHE A 145 -9.69 -6.47 13.07
N ALA A 146 -10.90 -6.61 12.51
CA ALA A 146 -11.46 -5.73 11.50
C ALA A 146 -12.67 -4.97 12.09
N SER A 147 -12.41 -3.79 12.66
CA SER A 147 -13.42 -2.95 13.32
C SER A 147 -13.92 -1.77 12.48
N GLY A 148 -13.19 -1.41 11.42
CA GLY A 148 -13.69 -0.43 10.45
C GLY A 148 -14.80 -0.99 9.57
N THR A 149 -15.73 -0.14 9.15
CA THR A 149 -16.71 -0.49 8.11
C THR A 149 -16.01 -0.80 6.79
N ASN A 150 -16.39 -1.88 6.10
CA ASN A 150 -15.71 -2.40 4.91
C ASN A 150 -14.22 -2.72 5.12
N ALA A 151 -13.78 -2.92 6.38
CA ALA A 151 -12.38 -3.17 6.67
C ALA A 151 -12.03 -4.65 6.54
N ILE A 152 -10.80 -4.94 6.13
CA ILE A 152 -10.29 -6.30 5.96
C ILE A 152 -8.99 -6.44 6.76
N ALA A 153 -8.93 -7.40 7.68
CA ALA A 153 -7.73 -7.76 8.43
C ALA A 153 -7.35 -9.22 8.14
N ILE A 154 -6.19 -9.44 7.54
CA ILE A 154 -5.69 -10.78 7.16
C ILE A 154 -4.34 -11.02 7.82
N GLY A 155 -4.29 -11.91 8.80
CA GLY A 155 -3.10 -12.30 9.54
C GLY A 155 -3.30 -12.26 11.06
N ASN A 156 -2.46 -13.00 11.77
CA ASN A 156 -2.41 -12.99 13.23
C ASN A 156 -2.11 -11.56 13.73
N GLY A 157 -2.95 -10.99 14.58
CA GLY A 157 -2.79 -9.61 15.07
C GLY A 157 -2.88 -8.51 14.01
N ALA A 158 -3.36 -8.82 12.80
CA ALA A 158 -3.65 -7.79 11.80
C ALA A 158 -4.82 -6.91 12.28
N GLN A 159 -4.69 -5.59 12.18
CA GLN A 159 -5.65 -4.62 12.70
C GLN A 159 -6.08 -3.64 11.60
N ALA A 160 -7.36 -3.63 11.26
CA ALA A 160 -7.96 -2.70 10.32
C ALA A 160 -9.08 -1.88 10.99
N PRO A 161 -8.73 -0.86 11.81
CA PRO A 161 -9.71 -0.05 12.52
C PRO A 161 -10.34 1.07 11.69
N ALA A 162 -9.74 1.45 10.56
CA ALA A 162 -10.25 2.52 9.72
C ALA A 162 -11.26 2.01 8.67
N ALA A 163 -12.18 2.87 8.26
CA ALA A 163 -13.16 2.54 7.23
C ALA A 163 -12.48 2.29 5.87
N ASN A 164 -12.96 1.27 5.13
CA ASN A 164 -12.43 0.89 3.83
C ASN A 164 -10.91 0.69 3.84
N SER A 165 -10.37 0.10 4.91
CA SER A 165 -8.93 -0.17 5.04
C SER A 165 -8.64 -1.66 5.04
N VAL A 166 -7.44 -2.03 4.58
CA VAL A 166 -7.00 -3.42 4.48
C VAL A 166 -5.66 -3.57 5.18
N ALA A 167 -5.58 -4.41 6.22
CA ALA A 167 -4.34 -4.81 6.86
C ALA A 167 -3.96 -6.23 6.41
N ILE A 168 -2.82 -6.39 5.72
CA ILE A 168 -2.35 -7.67 5.19
C ILE A 168 -1.03 -8.06 5.87
N GLY A 169 -1.01 -9.22 6.50
CA GLY A 169 0.14 -9.79 7.19
C GLY A 169 0.03 -9.73 8.72
N SER A 170 0.78 -10.60 9.39
CA SER A 170 0.81 -10.68 10.85
C SER A 170 1.24 -9.35 11.47
N GLY A 171 0.48 -8.82 12.43
CA GLY A 171 0.77 -7.55 13.10
C GLY A 171 0.69 -6.30 12.22
N SER A 172 0.12 -6.39 11.01
CA SER A 172 -0.09 -5.22 10.15
C SER A 172 -1.18 -4.32 10.72
N VAL A 173 -1.05 -3.01 10.54
CA VAL A 173 -2.01 -2.02 11.06
C VAL A 173 -2.40 -1.06 9.94
N ALA A 174 -3.69 -1.00 9.61
CA ALA A 174 -4.29 -0.11 8.63
C ALA A 174 -5.13 0.97 9.31
N SER A 175 -4.45 1.98 9.87
CA SER A 175 -5.03 3.06 10.70
C SER A 175 -5.64 4.22 9.92
N ALA A 176 -5.46 4.27 8.60
CA ALA A 176 -6.01 5.33 7.74
C ALA A 176 -7.12 4.80 6.82
N PRO A 177 -8.21 5.55 6.60
CA PRO A 177 -9.26 5.14 5.68
C PRO A 177 -8.76 5.02 4.24
N ASN A 178 -9.35 4.14 3.44
CA ASN A 178 -9.00 3.96 2.02
C ASN A 178 -7.52 3.57 1.79
N THR A 179 -6.95 2.74 2.66
CA THR A 179 -5.54 2.31 2.54
C THR A 179 -5.37 0.81 2.63
N VAL A 180 -4.31 0.31 2.00
CA VAL A 180 -3.79 -1.05 2.23
C VAL A 180 -2.47 -0.94 2.98
N SER A 181 -2.40 -1.52 4.17
CA SER A 181 -1.18 -1.62 4.97
C SER A 181 -0.61 -3.03 4.91
N PHE A 182 0.66 -3.13 4.55
CA PHE A 182 1.42 -4.38 4.52
C PHE A 182 2.28 -4.59 5.76
N GLY A 183 2.16 -3.74 6.78
CA GLY A 183 3.00 -3.79 7.97
C GLY A 183 2.54 -2.85 9.08
N SER A 184 3.46 -2.53 9.98
CA SER A 184 3.29 -1.51 11.02
C SER A 184 4.56 -0.70 11.14
N SER A 185 4.52 0.41 11.89
CA SER A 185 5.69 1.28 12.08
C SER A 185 6.89 0.48 12.58
N GLY A 186 8.00 0.51 11.84
CA GLY A 186 9.23 -0.23 12.14
C GLY A 186 9.19 -1.72 11.78
N ASN A 187 8.07 -2.22 11.24
CA ASN A 187 7.88 -3.58 10.74
C ASN A 187 7.34 -3.55 9.30
N GLU A 188 7.91 -2.69 8.47
CA GLU A 188 7.55 -2.55 7.06
C GLU A 188 7.95 -3.81 6.27
N ARG A 189 7.12 -4.15 5.28
CA ARG A 189 7.40 -5.27 4.37
C ARG A 189 7.75 -4.77 2.99
N ARG A 190 8.62 -5.50 2.31
CA ARG A 190 8.90 -5.29 0.88
C ARG A 190 7.75 -5.85 0.05
N LEU A 191 7.27 -5.05 -0.90
CA LEU A 191 6.43 -5.53 -2.00
C LEU A 191 7.34 -5.94 -3.16
N THR A 192 7.37 -7.23 -3.49
CA THR A 192 8.25 -7.80 -4.53
C THR A 192 7.43 -8.35 -5.71
N ASN A 193 8.11 -8.62 -6.84
CA ASN A 193 7.48 -9.09 -8.09
C ASN A 193 6.47 -8.09 -8.69
N VAL A 194 6.76 -6.79 -8.54
CA VAL A 194 5.96 -5.70 -9.11
C VAL A 194 6.44 -5.41 -10.52
N ALA A 195 5.58 -5.67 -11.52
CA ALA A 195 5.81 -5.27 -12.89
C ALA A 195 5.91 -3.74 -13.02
N ALA A 196 6.50 -3.24 -14.11
CA ALA A 196 6.57 -1.80 -14.34
C ALA A 196 5.15 -1.22 -14.50
N GLY A 197 4.86 -0.14 -13.79
CA GLY A 197 3.58 0.57 -13.90
C GLY A 197 3.39 1.22 -15.27
N ILE A 198 2.15 1.23 -15.77
CA ILE A 198 1.75 1.77 -17.08
C ILE A 198 0.81 2.96 -16.90
N ALA A 199 -0.18 2.85 -16.01
CA ALA A 199 -1.14 3.90 -15.71
C ALA A 199 -0.63 4.85 -14.60
N PRO A 200 -1.17 6.09 -14.49
CA PRO A 200 -0.78 7.04 -13.45
C PRO A 200 -1.02 6.56 -12.01
N THR A 201 -1.89 5.57 -11.82
CA THR A 201 -2.25 5.00 -10.50
C THR A 201 -1.53 3.68 -10.21
N ASP A 202 -0.64 3.23 -11.09
CA ASP A 202 0.12 2.00 -10.88
C ASP A 202 1.28 2.23 -9.91
N ALA A 203 1.66 1.17 -9.19
CA ALA A 203 2.88 1.19 -8.39
C ALA A 203 4.12 1.28 -9.29
N VAL A 204 5.10 2.08 -8.87
CA VAL A 204 6.41 2.20 -9.53
C VAL A 204 7.36 1.17 -8.92
N ASN A 205 8.05 0.39 -9.76
CA ASN A 205 9.09 -0.52 -9.29
C ASN A 205 10.49 0.13 -9.29
N VAL A 206 11.47 -0.52 -8.65
CA VAL A 206 12.83 0.03 -8.52
C VAL A 206 13.54 0.21 -9.88
N SER A 207 13.23 -0.61 -10.88
CA SER A 207 13.83 -0.48 -12.22
C SER A 207 13.38 0.79 -12.94
N GLN A 208 12.11 1.19 -12.80
CA GLN A 208 11.59 2.45 -13.33
C GLN A 208 12.25 3.66 -12.64
N LEU A 209 12.40 3.61 -11.32
CA LEU A 209 13.08 4.67 -10.57
C LEU A 209 14.55 4.83 -10.98
N ASN A 210 15.28 3.71 -11.12
CA ASN A 210 16.67 3.74 -11.57
C ASN A 210 16.82 4.25 -13.01
N SER A 211 15.86 3.92 -13.89
CA SER A 211 15.83 4.43 -15.27
C SER A 211 15.59 5.94 -15.29
N PHE A 212 14.68 6.44 -14.46
CA PHE A 212 14.46 7.88 -14.29
C PHE A 212 15.71 8.59 -13.76
N ALA A 213 16.32 8.07 -12.68
CA ALA A 213 17.50 8.67 -12.05
C ALA A 213 18.71 8.70 -13.01
N SER A 214 18.96 7.62 -13.74
CA SER A 214 20.05 7.55 -14.72
C SER A 214 19.83 8.45 -15.93
N GLY A 215 18.59 8.57 -16.42
CA GLY A 215 18.24 9.52 -17.48
C GLY A 215 18.50 10.97 -17.06
N TRP A 216 18.13 11.33 -15.83
CA TRP A 216 18.37 12.67 -15.28
C TRP A 216 19.87 12.99 -15.13
N THR A 217 20.64 12.08 -14.54
CA THR A 217 22.08 12.30 -14.32
C THR A 217 22.85 12.38 -15.63
N ALA A 218 22.50 11.56 -16.63
CA ALA A 218 23.08 11.64 -17.97
C ALA A 218 22.76 12.98 -18.65
N GLY A 219 21.51 13.45 -18.56
CA GLY A 219 21.09 14.74 -19.10
C GLY A 219 21.87 15.91 -18.49
N LEU A 220 21.99 15.95 -17.16
CA LEU A 220 22.76 16.98 -16.47
C LEU A 220 24.25 16.92 -16.81
N GLN A 221 24.83 15.71 -16.84
CA GLN A 221 26.25 15.55 -17.19
C GLN A 221 26.53 16.06 -18.61
N ASN A 222 25.62 15.85 -19.55
CA ASN A 222 25.72 16.40 -20.90
C ASN A 222 25.69 17.93 -20.89
N GLN A 223 24.78 18.56 -20.14
CA GLN A 223 24.75 20.02 -20.00
C GLN A 223 26.03 20.59 -19.37
N ILE A 224 26.58 19.92 -18.35
CA ILE A 224 27.85 20.32 -17.72
C ILE A 224 28.99 20.23 -18.73
N ASN A 225 29.07 19.13 -19.49
CA ASN A 225 30.12 18.95 -20.48
C ASN A 225 30.02 19.99 -21.60
N THR A 226 28.82 20.30 -22.08
CA THR A 226 28.58 21.37 -23.04
C THR A 226 29.05 22.71 -22.49
N ASN A 227 28.57 23.11 -21.31
CA ASN A 227 28.96 24.38 -20.69
C ASN A 227 30.47 24.48 -20.45
N GLN A 228 31.11 23.40 -20.01
CA GLN A 228 32.57 23.37 -19.85
C GLN A 228 33.31 23.49 -21.18
N THR A 229 32.78 22.89 -22.24
CA THR A 229 33.39 22.95 -23.57
C THR A 229 33.26 24.35 -24.15
N GLU A 230 32.07 24.95 -24.08
CA GLU A 230 31.82 26.33 -24.50
C GLU A 230 32.68 27.32 -23.72
N ALA A 231 32.78 27.18 -22.39
CA ALA A 231 33.63 28.04 -21.57
C ALA A 231 35.12 27.93 -21.93
N ARG A 232 35.63 26.71 -22.15
CA ARG A 232 37.03 26.48 -22.57
C ARG A 232 37.29 27.05 -23.97
N ALA A 233 36.31 26.94 -24.87
CA ALA A 233 36.42 27.48 -26.21
C ALA A 233 36.41 29.01 -26.20
N GLY A 234 35.57 29.63 -25.36
CA GLY A 234 35.61 31.07 -25.07
C GLY A 234 36.99 31.55 -24.59
N ILE A 235 37.63 30.80 -23.68
CA ILE A 235 39.01 31.10 -23.22
C ILE A 235 40.02 30.93 -24.35
N ALA A 236 39.90 29.89 -25.18
CA ALA A 236 40.79 29.68 -26.33
C ALA A 236 40.67 30.83 -27.35
N LEU A 237 39.44 31.29 -27.63
CA LEU A 237 39.18 32.46 -28.48
C LEU A 237 39.86 33.71 -27.93
N ALA A 238 39.75 33.96 -26.62
CA ALA A 238 40.42 35.08 -25.96
C ALA A 238 41.95 34.98 -26.06
N LEU A 239 42.54 33.80 -25.79
CA LEU A 239 43.98 33.57 -25.93
C LEU A 239 44.45 33.80 -27.36
N ALA A 240 43.72 33.29 -28.36
CA ALA A 240 44.04 33.50 -29.78
C ALA A 240 44.03 34.99 -30.11
N SER A 241 43.01 35.74 -29.65
CA SER A 241 42.93 37.18 -29.88
C SER A 241 44.07 37.96 -29.23
N SER A 242 44.50 37.55 -28.03
CA SER A 242 45.54 38.24 -27.25
C SER A 242 46.95 38.09 -27.83
N ALA A 243 47.18 37.05 -28.62
CA ALA A 243 48.46 36.78 -29.26
C ALA A 243 48.65 37.53 -30.60
N LEU A 244 47.65 38.28 -31.07
CA LEU A 244 47.75 39.08 -32.29
C LEU A 244 48.70 40.27 -32.09
N GLN A 245 49.73 40.38 -32.93
CA GLN A 245 50.71 41.46 -32.90
C GLN A 245 50.62 42.32 -34.16
N TYR A 246 50.70 43.63 -33.98
CA TYR A 246 50.53 44.62 -35.05
C TYR A 246 51.75 45.52 -35.15
N ASP A 247 52.03 46.02 -36.35
CA ASP A 247 53.17 46.93 -36.59
C ASP A 247 52.88 48.31 -35.97
N PRO A 248 53.72 48.84 -35.07
CA PRO A 248 53.47 50.11 -34.39
C PRO A 248 53.80 51.35 -35.24
N ARG A 249 54.37 51.19 -36.45
CA ARG A 249 54.84 52.32 -37.28
C ARG A 249 53.68 53.10 -37.92
N PRO A 250 53.65 54.45 -37.84
CA PRO A 250 52.56 55.26 -38.37
C PRO A 250 52.32 55.06 -39.87
N GLY A 251 51.04 55.05 -40.27
CA GLY A 251 50.59 54.90 -41.67
C GLY A 251 50.69 53.48 -42.23
N LYS A 252 50.98 52.47 -41.40
CA LYS A 252 51.03 51.06 -41.82
C LYS A 252 49.75 50.32 -41.45
N LEU A 253 49.20 49.61 -42.42
CA LEU A 253 48.21 48.54 -42.20
C LEU A 253 48.97 47.24 -41.92
N SER A 254 48.56 46.54 -40.86
CA SER A 254 49.10 45.23 -40.48
C SER A 254 47.99 44.20 -40.39
N VAL A 255 48.28 42.98 -40.83
CA VAL A 255 47.40 41.82 -40.73
C VAL A 255 48.09 40.81 -39.82
N ALA A 256 47.34 40.26 -38.87
CA ALA A 256 47.83 39.27 -37.93
C ALA A 256 46.95 38.02 -37.95
N ALA A 257 47.56 36.88 -37.66
CA ALA A 257 46.88 35.62 -37.42
C ALA A 257 47.49 34.97 -36.17
N ALA A 258 46.65 34.35 -35.36
CA ALA A 258 47.07 33.70 -34.13
C ALA A 258 46.22 32.47 -33.83
N VAL A 259 46.75 31.60 -32.98
CA VAL A 259 46.10 30.38 -32.54
C VAL A 259 46.14 30.35 -31.02
N GLY A 260 45.00 30.08 -30.40
CA GLY A 260 44.87 29.88 -28.97
C GLY A 260 44.49 28.44 -28.69
N ASN A 261 45.15 27.82 -27.71
CA ASN A 261 44.78 26.50 -27.22
C ASN A 261 44.57 26.56 -25.71
N PHE A 262 43.47 25.98 -25.24
CA PHE A 262 43.18 25.86 -23.81
C PHE A 262 42.51 24.53 -23.51
N ARG A 263 43.19 23.67 -22.74
CA ARG A 263 42.66 22.39 -22.23
C ARG A 263 41.92 21.55 -23.30
N GLY A 264 42.52 21.45 -24.49
CA GLY A 264 42.00 20.65 -25.61
C GLY A 264 41.06 21.39 -26.56
N GLN A 265 40.63 22.62 -26.24
CA GLN A 265 39.93 23.51 -27.19
C GLN A 265 40.93 24.39 -27.91
N SER A 266 40.69 24.64 -29.19
CA SER A 266 41.51 25.48 -30.06
C SER A 266 40.67 26.57 -30.70
N ALA A 267 41.30 27.71 -30.94
CA ALA A 267 40.69 28.84 -31.61
C ALA A 267 41.68 29.47 -32.56
N LEU A 268 41.17 29.97 -33.68
CA LEU A 268 41.90 30.75 -34.65
C LEU A 268 41.46 32.20 -34.51
N ALA A 269 42.42 33.11 -34.60
CA ALA A 269 42.18 34.54 -34.62
C ALA A 269 42.83 35.15 -35.86
N SER A 270 42.13 36.10 -36.47
CA SER A 270 42.68 36.99 -37.49
C SER A 270 42.35 38.41 -37.11
N GLY A 271 43.24 39.35 -37.40
CA GLY A 271 42.99 40.75 -37.09
C GLY A 271 43.73 41.71 -37.98
N LEU A 272 43.25 42.95 -37.97
CA LEU A 272 43.78 44.08 -38.69
C LEU A 272 44.17 45.16 -37.69
N GLY A 273 45.34 45.74 -37.86
CA GLY A 273 45.83 46.85 -37.04
C GLY A 273 46.28 48.01 -37.90
N TYR A 274 45.94 49.22 -37.49
CA TYR A 274 46.34 50.45 -38.18
C TYR A 274 46.86 51.49 -37.18
N ALA A 275 48.09 51.96 -37.41
CA ALA A 275 48.70 53.03 -36.63
C ALA A 275 48.42 54.37 -37.29
N ILE A 276 47.50 55.15 -36.70
CA ILE A 276 47.04 56.43 -37.26
C ILE A 276 48.10 57.52 -37.07
N SER A 277 48.79 57.50 -35.93
CA SER A 277 49.93 58.38 -35.63
C SER A 277 50.97 57.64 -34.78
N SER A 278 52.05 58.32 -34.38
CA SER A 278 53.03 57.77 -33.44
C SER A 278 52.44 57.44 -32.07
N GLN A 279 51.31 58.07 -31.72
CA GLN A 279 50.66 57.96 -30.41
C GLN A 279 49.31 57.24 -30.45
N TRP A 280 48.59 57.22 -31.59
CA TRP A 280 47.25 56.65 -31.67
C TRP A 280 47.19 55.43 -32.59
N ARG A 281 46.61 54.33 -32.10
CA ARG A 281 46.51 53.03 -32.79
C ARG A 281 45.12 52.45 -32.64
N VAL A 282 44.66 51.73 -33.66
CA VAL A 282 43.41 50.98 -33.65
C VAL A 282 43.63 49.56 -34.16
N ASN A 283 42.86 48.61 -33.65
CA ASN A 283 42.87 47.22 -34.11
C ASN A 283 41.47 46.61 -34.09
N ALA A 284 41.25 45.62 -34.93
CA ALA A 284 40.05 44.80 -34.97
C ALA A 284 40.47 43.34 -35.10
N SER A 285 39.79 42.43 -34.40
CA SER A 285 40.04 41.00 -34.47
C SER A 285 38.74 40.21 -34.60
N PHE A 286 38.82 39.10 -35.30
CA PHE A 286 37.80 38.07 -35.41
C PHE A 286 38.40 36.76 -34.94
N THR A 287 37.67 36.02 -34.11
CA THR A 287 38.08 34.73 -33.58
C THR A 287 37.01 33.69 -33.83
N ALA A 288 37.42 32.47 -34.13
CA ALA A 288 36.51 31.34 -34.33
C ALA A 288 37.13 30.05 -33.77
N THR A 289 36.29 29.18 -33.25
CA THR A 289 36.69 27.84 -32.77
C THR A 289 36.02 26.78 -33.63
N PRO A 290 36.79 25.87 -34.25
CA PRO A 290 36.25 24.84 -35.12
C PRO A 290 35.52 23.73 -34.33
N GLN A 291 35.72 23.63 -33.00
CA GLN A 291 35.19 22.52 -32.19
C GLN A 291 33.76 22.72 -31.69
N VAL A 292 33.33 23.96 -31.46
CA VAL A 292 31.98 24.28 -30.93
C VAL A 292 31.21 25.27 -31.79
N ASN A 293 31.67 25.57 -33.01
CA ASN A 293 31.06 26.54 -33.93
C ASN A 293 30.76 27.90 -33.27
N GLN A 294 31.62 28.34 -32.35
CA GLN A 294 31.53 29.64 -31.71
C GLN A 294 32.49 30.62 -32.37
N TYR A 295 32.10 31.89 -32.39
CA TYR A 295 32.88 32.98 -32.96
C TYR A 295 32.77 34.22 -32.07
N GLY A 296 33.76 35.10 -32.17
CA GLY A 296 33.84 36.36 -31.47
C GLY A 296 34.50 37.43 -32.32
N ALA A 297 34.25 38.69 -32.01
CA ALA A 297 34.94 39.81 -32.61
C ALA A 297 35.25 40.86 -31.54
N ALA A 298 36.35 41.58 -31.71
CA ALA A 298 36.75 42.66 -30.83
C ALA A 298 37.33 43.82 -31.63
N ILE A 299 37.20 45.03 -31.11
CA ILE A 299 37.83 46.24 -31.64
C ILE A 299 38.48 46.96 -30.47
N GLY A 300 39.70 47.45 -30.65
CA GLY A 300 40.43 48.19 -29.64
C GLY A 300 41.07 49.45 -30.23
N SER A 301 41.37 50.39 -29.34
CA SER A 301 42.17 51.57 -29.65
C SER A 301 43.09 51.87 -28.48
N SER A 302 44.31 52.35 -28.76
CA SER A 302 45.24 52.77 -27.72
C SER A 302 45.83 54.14 -28.05
N TRP A 303 46.06 54.93 -27.01
CA TRP A 303 46.66 56.26 -27.09
C TRP A 303 47.85 56.33 -26.13
N THR A 304 49.03 56.69 -26.63
CA THR A 304 50.24 56.89 -25.83
C THR A 304 50.32 58.35 -25.40
N LEU A 305 50.28 58.61 -24.09
CA LEU A 305 50.48 59.94 -23.51
C LEU A 305 51.97 60.10 -23.19
N ASN A 306 52.59 61.15 -23.75
CA ASN A 306 53.96 61.55 -23.40
C ASN A 306 53.93 62.59 -22.28
#